data_AF-A0A0Q5N4Q4-F1
#
_entry.id   AF-A0A0Q5N4Q4-F1
#
_cell.length_a   1.000
_cell.length_b   1.000
_cell.length_c   1.000
_cell.angle_alpha   90.00
_cell.angle_beta   90.00
_cell.angle_gamma   90.00
#
_symmetry.space_group_name_H-M   'P 1'
#
loop_
_entity.id
_entity.type
_entity.pdbx_description
1 polymer ?
#
loop_
_entity_poly.entity_id
_entity_poly.type
_entity_poly.pdbx_seq_one_letter_code
_entity_poly.pdbx_strand_id
1 'polypeptide(L)'
;MLGNLTGFHLIIVLAIILLLFGAPKLPALAKSIAQSMRIFKNEVRDDDKTPADDYGRRDEPNRREDGTARSNADGPVVRPSQSDLPPKS
;
A
#
# COMPACT_ATOMS: atom_id res chain seq x y z
N MET A 1 -15.25 40.86 6.77
CA MET A 1 -15.30 40.56 5.33
C MET A 1 -13.97 39.97 4.84
N LEU A 2 -13.55 38.81 5.36
CA LEU A 2 -12.25 38.18 5.04
C LEU A 2 -12.37 36.69 4.65
N GLY A 3 -13.57 36.10 4.70
CA GLY A 3 -13.77 34.66 4.53
C GLY A 3 -13.82 34.14 3.09
N ASN A 4 -13.92 35.03 2.10
CA ASN A 4 -14.10 34.64 0.68
C ASN A 4 -12.80 34.69 -0.14
N LEU A 5 -11.67 35.07 0.46
CA LEU A 5 -10.40 35.28 -0.27
C LEU A 5 -9.50 34.05 -0.27
N THR A 6 -9.58 33.17 0.74
CA THR A 6 -8.65 32.05 0.91
C THR A 6 -9.04 30.81 0.11
N GLY A 7 -10.33 30.49 0.00
CA GLY A 7 -10.78 29.28 -0.71
C GLY A 7 -10.39 29.27 -2.18
N PHE A 8 -10.72 30.34 -2.90
CA PHE A 8 -10.41 30.44 -4.33
C PHE A 8 -8.91 30.66 -4.60
N HIS A 9 -8.20 31.38 -3.72
CA HIS A 9 -6.74 31.53 -3.83
C HIS A 9 -6.01 30.19 -3.72
N LEU A 10 -6.39 29.32 -2.78
CA LEU A 10 -5.76 28.00 -2.64
C LEU A 10 -5.95 27.15 -3.89
N ILE A 11 -7.13 27.20 -4.52
CA ILE A 11 -7.39 26.48 -5.78
C ILE A 11 -6.50 27.03 -6.90
N ILE A 12 -6.34 28.34 -7.02
CA ILE A 12 -5.46 28.95 -8.04
C ILE A 12 -4.00 28.53 -7.83
N VAL A 13 -3.50 28.57 -6.59
CA VAL A 13 -2.13 28.13 -6.27
C VAL A 13 -1.94 26.65 -6.59
N LEU A 14 -2.91 25.81 -6.22
CA LEU A 14 -2.88 24.38 -6.55
C LEU A 14 -2.88 24.14 -8.06
N ALA A 15 -3.66 24.92 -8.82
CA ALA A 15 -3.70 24.84 -10.27
C ALA A 15 -2.34 25.21 -10.90
N ILE A 16 -1.66 26.24 -10.40
CA ILE A 16 -0.31 26.62 -10.86
C ILE A 16 0.68 25.48 -10.57
N ILE A 17 0.68 24.93 -9.35
CA ILE A 17 1.57 23.82 -8.99
C ILE A 17 1.29 22.59 -9.88
N LEU A 18 0.02 22.27 -10.13
CA LEU A 18 -0.35 21.19 -11.06
C LEU A 18 0.10 21.46 -12.49
N LEU A 19 0.12 22.72 -12.95
CA LEU A 19 0.60 23.08 -14.27
C LEU A 19 2.12 22.91 -14.40
N LEU A 20 2.87 23.24 -13.35
CA LEU A 20 4.34 23.12 -13.31
C LEU A 20 4.81 21.68 -13.10
N PHE A 21 4.20 20.98 -12.15
CA PHE A 21 4.62 19.64 -11.74
C PHE A 21 3.85 18.54 -12.48
N GLY A 22 2.64 18.81 -12.98
CA GLY A 22 1.74 17.83 -13.56
C GLY A 22 0.95 17.03 -12.51
N ALA A 23 -0.25 16.56 -12.91
CA ALA A 23 -1.12 15.73 -12.07
C ALA A 23 -0.45 14.47 -11.45
N PRO A 24 0.43 13.72 -12.14
CA PRO A 24 0.98 12.49 -11.55
C PRO A 24 2.15 12.72 -10.58
N LYS A 25 2.75 13.92 -10.52
CA LYS A 25 3.94 14.18 -9.68
C LYS A 25 3.59 14.61 -8.26
N LEU A 26 2.49 15.33 -8.06
CA LEU A 26 1.98 15.66 -6.72
C LEU A 26 1.70 14.43 -5.83
N PRO A 27 0.98 13.39 -6.28
CA PRO A 27 0.72 12.22 -5.45
C PRO A 27 1.99 11.44 -5.13
N ALA A 28 2.96 11.39 -6.05
CA ALA A 28 4.24 10.74 -5.81
C ALA A 28 5.06 11.46 -4.73
N LEU A 29 5.12 12.79 -4.77
CA LEU A 29 5.80 13.61 -3.76
C LEU A 29 5.07 13.57 -2.40
N ALA A 30 3.73 13.59 -2.41
CA ALA A 30 2.94 13.44 -1.19
C ALA A 30 3.19 12.09 -0.52
N LYS A 31 3.32 11.00 -1.30
CA LYS A 31 3.60 9.66 -0.77
C LYS A 31 4.94 9.59 -0.06
N SER A 32 6.01 10.17 -0.62
CA SER A 32 7.35 10.15 0.01
C SER A 32 7.41 11.02 1.28
N ILE A 33 6.73 12.18 1.28
CA ILE A 33 6.61 13.04 2.46
C ILE A 33 5.79 12.34 3.56
N ALA A 34 4.65 11.75 3.21
CA ALA A 34 3.79 11.04 4.15
C ALA A 34 4.50 9.84 4.81
N GLN A 35 5.32 9.11 4.04
CA GLN A 35 6.15 8.03 4.59
C GLN A 35 7.16 8.56 5.61
N SER A 36 7.82 9.69 5.32
CA SER A 36 8.77 10.32 6.24
C SER A 36 8.09 10.84 7.51
N MET A 37 6.91 11.45 7.37
CA MET A 37 6.10 11.92 8.51
C MET A 37 5.57 10.78 9.36
N ARG A 38 5.23 9.62 8.78
CA ARG A 38 4.77 8.45 9.52
C ARG A 38 5.85 7.90 10.44
N ILE A 39 7.10 7.83 9.96
CA ILE A 39 8.24 7.38 10.76
C ILE A 39 8.45 8.34 11.94
N PHE A 40 8.52 9.64 11.66
CA PHE A 40 8.66 10.67 12.69
C PHE A 40 7.51 10.64 13.71
N LYS A 41 6.26 10.50 13.25
CA LYS A 41 5.07 10.42 14.11
C LYS A 41 5.08 9.17 14.99
N ASN A 42 5.58 8.05 14.48
CA ASN A 42 5.68 6.80 15.24
C ASN A 42 6.75 6.90 16.32
N GLU A 43 7.95 7.40 15.99
CA GLU A 43 9.03 7.59 16.98
C GLU A 43 8.60 8.59 18.08
N VAL A 44 7.96 9.70 17.71
CA VAL A 44 7.46 10.69 18.68
C VAL A 44 6.31 10.14 19.55
N ARG A 45 5.46 9.25 18.99
CA ARG A 45 4.35 8.62 19.74
C ARG A 45 4.82 7.51 20.69
N ASP A 46 5.93 6.85 20.40
CA ASP A 46 6.47 5.80 21.27
C ASP A 46 7.01 6.40 22.59
N ASP A 47 7.43 7.66 22.57
CA ASP A 47 7.82 8.43 23.75
C ASP A 47 6.59 8.98 24.52
N ASP A 48 5.52 9.39 23.81
CA ASP A 48 4.25 9.86 24.39
C ASP A 48 3.20 8.73 24.46
N LYS A 49 3.35 7.77 25.38
CA LYS A 49 2.35 6.71 25.60
C LYS A 49 1.01 7.27 26.09
N THR A 50 0.11 7.58 25.16
CA THR A 50 -1.35 7.60 25.35
C THR A 50 -2.02 6.98 24.12
N PRO A 51 -2.93 6.01 24.30
CA PRO A 51 -3.56 5.27 23.21
C PRO A 51 -4.72 6.08 22.61
N ALA A 52 -4.38 7.14 21.91
CA ALA A 52 -5.23 7.79 20.93
C ALA A 52 -4.24 8.07 19.79
N ASP A 53 -4.27 7.42 18.64
CA ASP A 53 -5.36 7.41 17.68
C ASP A 53 -5.12 6.24 16.71
N ASP A 54 -5.92 5.17 16.82
CA ASP A 54 -6.03 4.05 15.86
C ASP A 54 -7.13 4.36 14.82
N TYR A 55 -7.06 5.55 14.21
CA TYR A 55 -7.89 5.89 13.06
C TYR A 55 -6.98 6.09 11.85
N GLY A 56 -6.59 4.96 11.24
CA GLY A 56 -5.77 4.98 10.03
C GLY A 56 -5.40 3.62 9.46
N ARG A 57 -5.74 2.50 10.12
CA ARG A 57 -5.53 1.15 9.59
C ARG A 57 -6.78 0.60 8.88
N ARG A 58 -7.26 1.31 7.86
CA ARG A 58 -8.21 0.76 6.87
C ARG A 58 -7.84 1.23 5.46
N ASP A 59 -6.72 0.73 4.98
CA ASP A 59 -6.48 0.56 3.55
C ASP A 59 -6.05 -0.89 3.34
N GLU A 60 -6.99 -1.82 3.56
CA GLU A 60 -6.92 -3.18 3.05
C GLU A 60 -7.86 -3.23 1.83
N PRO A 61 -7.37 -3.00 0.59
CA PRO A 61 -8.17 -3.31 -0.57
C PRO A 61 -8.05 -4.82 -0.81
N ASN A 62 -9.15 -5.50 -0.49
CA ASN A 62 -9.56 -6.76 -1.11
C ASN A 62 -8.78 -8.03 -0.71
N ARG A 63 -9.09 -8.51 0.50
CA ARG A 63 -9.14 -9.94 0.78
C ARG A 63 -10.60 -10.36 0.92
N ARG A 64 -11.27 -10.74 -0.19
CA ARG A 64 -12.27 -11.84 -0.32
C ARG A 64 -13.20 -11.65 -1.52
N GLU A 65 -12.84 -12.28 -2.64
CA GLU A 65 -13.72 -13.00 -3.59
C GLU A 65 -12.82 -14.12 -4.15
N ASP A 66 -13.15 -15.40 -4.21
CA ASP A 66 -14.33 -16.17 -3.89
C ASP A 66 -13.86 -17.63 -3.82
N GLY A 67 -14.03 -18.27 -2.67
CA GLY A 67 -13.85 -19.70 -2.52
C GLY A 67 -15.16 -20.39 -2.84
N THR A 68 -15.36 -20.76 -4.11
CA THR A 68 -16.38 -21.74 -4.48
C THR A 68 -15.70 -23.00 -5.01
N ALA A 69 -15.80 -24.04 -4.20
CA ALA A 69 -15.39 -25.42 -4.43
C ALA A 69 -15.67 -25.94 -5.84
N ARG A 70 -14.62 -26.40 -6.55
CA ARG A 70 -14.67 -27.62 -7.37
C ARG A 70 -13.36 -28.39 -7.25
N SER A 71 -13.40 -29.41 -6.40
CA SER A 71 -12.60 -30.61 -6.48
C SER A 71 -12.61 -31.15 -7.92
N ASN A 72 -11.49 -30.99 -8.63
CA ASN A 72 -11.19 -31.81 -9.82
C ASN A 72 -9.88 -32.53 -9.54
N ALA A 73 -10.01 -33.76 -9.05
CA ALA A 73 -9.00 -34.78 -9.25
C ALA A 73 -8.93 -35.08 -10.76
N ASP A 74 -7.85 -34.70 -11.44
CA ASP A 74 -7.41 -35.34 -12.68
C ASP A 74 -6.01 -34.86 -13.13
N GLY A 75 -4.98 -35.67 -12.81
CA GLY A 75 -3.69 -35.90 -13.49
C GLY A 75 -2.68 -34.77 -13.80
N PRO A 76 -1.41 -35.08 -14.13
CA PRO A 76 -0.69 -36.36 -14.05
C PRO A 76 0.44 -36.35 -13.00
N VAL A 77 0.65 -37.50 -12.37
CA VAL A 77 1.78 -37.78 -11.47
C VAL A 77 3.09 -37.72 -12.27
N VAL A 78 3.91 -36.68 -12.07
CA VAL A 78 5.31 -36.65 -12.50
C VAL A 78 6.19 -36.91 -11.28
N ARG A 79 6.51 -38.18 -11.04
CA ARG A 79 7.54 -38.58 -10.06
C ARG A 79 8.88 -38.66 -10.80
N PRO A 80 9.91 -37.87 -10.44
CA PRO A 80 11.25 -38.11 -10.94
C PRO A 80 11.77 -39.43 -10.34
N SER A 81 11.99 -40.43 -11.19
CA SER A 81 12.57 -41.74 -10.85
C SER A 81 14.00 -41.56 -10.36
N GLN A 82 14.18 -41.39 -9.05
CA GLN A 82 15.46 -41.31 -8.38
C GLN A 82 15.60 -42.50 -7.43
N SER A 83 15.91 -43.69 -7.96
CA SER A 83 16.39 -44.85 -7.17
C SER A 83 16.59 -46.12 -8.01
N ASP A 84 17.49 -46.10 -8.99
CA ASP A 84 18.05 -47.33 -9.57
C ASP A 84 19.55 -47.14 -9.79
N LEU A 85 20.30 -47.19 -8.67
CA LEU A 85 21.73 -47.48 -8.71
C LEU A 85 21.89 -49.01 -8.73
N PRO A 86 22.68 -49.59 -9.66
CA PRO A 86 22.91 -51.02 -9.70
C PRO A 86 23.80 -51.49 -8.52
N PRO A 87 23.63 -52.74 -8.03
CA PRO A 87 24.52 -53.31 -7.03
C PRO A 87 25.92 -53.54 -7.62
N LYS A 88 26.96 -53.14 -6.87
CA LYS A 88 28.36 -53.43 -7.17
C LYS A 88 28.62 -54.94 -7.09
N SER A 89 29.33 -55.47 -8.09
CA SER A 89 30.00 -56.78 -8.05
C SER A 89 31.13 -56.79 -7.02
#